data_AF-A0A1H4Y3V2-F1
#
_entry.id   AF-A0A1H4Y3V2-F1
#
_cell.length_a   1.000
_cell.length_b   1.000
_cell.length_c   1.000
_cell.angle_alpha   90.00
_cell.angle_beta   90.00
_cell.angle_gamma   90.00
#
_symmetry.space_group_name_H-M   'P 1'
#
loop_
_entity.id
_entity.type
_entity.pdbx_description
1 polymer ?
#
loop_
_entity_poly.entity_id
_entity_poly.type
_entity_poly.pdbx_seq_one_letter_code
_entity_poly.pdbx_strand_id
1 'polypeptide(L)'
;MADSKIFTKDDFSMEEYDPSNTFPSSDHLGGNAMNNYHEHLEDEINEEDLIDESNRINKLPASGSKKRWEKGQTSRLKSSIGELRLINITINNPNKMMILRCLYMSRSLDIFQIARVAVPDMNMKALGNMMSSLTGQRLVKRTLSKAQWKTKGDEQKYHYSLDLEGLYIIACYYLDAEWFYDNRDIPKQHYFLANLNIADTQLVHHFEIQDLLTRLIHNLAIKGINFPHCEWRRYPLQDPRIISEKFSAYKPDWILFEPNNFYSEMFQKQNTGMCPLHTPILSRDEDQKKTLKDHYKIMLSLECDMKTEDSRKLEYKFERFKYSLSYQPNNLAFFSVFDRLLRDELKPLIDKRSKNRLRNNRMSMIKVMGENMIAEQTTILHGDEYTCRIACEFFIEHEGNMRMGFPTSEEFASYVNAGSYTTDHSLSYYSPIQLKEKRIGRPLPVIPDAAVRVEQWGKTKEMHLIFFARLGWVNPIAKAIEMQKWINEGDEGNEVKVVLLYPNAYDIDNEIHMEEFPFYYVNWEEVMDLGIWGHYKVPEKVKTSKNMSWKDVKP
;
A
#
# COMPACT_ATOMS: atom_id res chain seq x y z
N MET A 1 -40.18 10.41 -42.58
CA MET A 1 -39.00 9.81 -43.22
C MET A 1 -37.77 10.57 -42.77
N ALA A 2 -37.14 10.08 -41.72
CA ALA A 2 -35.80 10.42 -41.24
C ALA A 2 -35.51 9.34 -40.18
N ASP A 3 -34.80 8.28 -40.58
CA ASP A 3 -34.56 7.12 -39.75
C ASP A 3 -33.36 7.35 -38.82
N SER A 4 -33.63 7.20 -37.53
CA SER A 4 -32.67 7.09 -36.44
C SER A 4 -31.86 5.80 -36.54
N LYS A 5 -30.52 5.89 -36.50
CA LYS A 5 -29.66 4.75 -36.15
C LYS A 5 -29.16 4.89 -34.72
N ILE A 6 -29.70 4.00 -33.89
CA ILE A 6 -29.33 3.67 -32.53
C ILE A 6 -27.97 2.97 -32.58
N PHE A 7 -26.98 3.46 -31.81
CA PHE A 7 -25.78 2.69 -31.50
C PHE A 7 -26.06 1.83 -30.27
N THR A 8 -26.27 0.54 -30.50
CA THR A 8 -26.41 -0.47 -29.44
C THR A 8 -25.04 -0.84 -28.87
N LYS A 9 -25.06 -1.02 -27.54
CA LYS A 9 -24.14 -1.80 -26.73
C LYS A 9 -23.87 -3.20 -27.31
N ASP A 10 -22.72 -3.75 -26.90
CA ASP A 10 -22.26 -5.15 -27.00
C ASP A 10 -21.79 -5.51 -28.44
N ASP A 11 -20.51 -5.80 -28.71
CA ASP A 11 -19.72 -6.90 -28.16
C ASP A 11 -18.26 -6.49 -27.85
N PHE A 12 -17.86 -6.63 -26.59
CA PHE A 12 -16.48 -6.93 -26.23
C PHE A 12 -16.57 -8.26 -25.46
N SER A 13 -16.34 -9.38 -26.14
CA SER A 13 -16.32 -10.67 -25.46
C SER A 13 -15.12 -10.70 -24.52
N MET A 14 -15.37 -11.11 -23.27
CA MET A 14 -14.36 -11.15 -22.21
C MET A 14 -13.52 -12.44 -22.26
N GLU A 15 -13.42 -13.08 -23.43
CA GLU A 15 -12.86 -14.43 -23.60
C GLU A 15 -11.45 -14.52 -24.21
N GLU A 16 -10.81 -13.41 -24.62
CA GLU A 16 -9.51 -13.50 -25.32
C GLU A 16 -8.37 -12.68 -24.70
N TYR A 17 -8.11 -12.87 -23.41
CA TYR A 17 -6.78 -12.56 -22.86
C TYR A 17 -6.31 -13.62 -21.87
N ASP A 18 -5.69 -14.66 -22.41
CA ASP A 18 -4.94 -15.66 -21.67
C ASP A 18 -3.44 -15.29 -21.66
N PRO A 19 -2.84 -14.92 -20.50
CA PRO A 19 -1.43 -14.61 -20.39
C PRO A 19 -0.51 -15.85 -20.50
N SER A 20 -1.04 -17.05 -20.77
CA SER A 20 -0.27 -18.26 -21.04
C SER A 20 0.02 -18.50 -22.53
N ASN A 21 -0.47 -17.66 -23.45
CA ASN A 21 -0.11 -17.75 -24.86
C ASN A 21 1.34 -17.29 -25.10
N THR A 22 2.25 -18.26 -25.08
CA THR A 22 3.58 -18.15 -25.68
C THR A 22 3.42 -17.94 -27.19
N PHE A 23 4.00 -16.85 -27.70
CA PHE A 23 4.09 -16.54 -29.13
C PHE A 23 4.44 -17.80 -29.96
N PRO A 24 3.70 -18.13 -31.03
CA PRO A 24 4.24 -18.94 -32.10
C PRO A 24 5.13 -18.05 -32.99
N SER A 25 6.35 -18.53 -33.21
CA SER A 25 7.27 -18.01 -34.21
C SER A 25 6.79 -18.31 -35.65
N SER A 26 7.21 -17.41 -36.54
CA SER A 26 7.46 -17.52 -37.99
C SER A 26 6.32 -17.40 -39.00
N ASP A 27 6.52 -16.38 -39.84
CA ASP A 27 6.38 -16.31 -41.31
C ASP A 27 4.99 -16.29 -41.95
N HIS A 28 4.61 -15.11 -42.47
CA HIS A 28 4.37 -14.91 -43.90
C HIS A 28 4.33 -13.42 -44.30
N LEU A 29 5.33 -13.02 -45.09
CA LEU A 29 5.31 -12.17 -46.29
C LEU A 29 4.07 -11.29 -46.57
N GLY A 30 4.34 -9.99 -46.76
CA GLY A 30 3.76 -9.23 -47.89
C GLY A 30 3.32 -7.79 -47.60
N GLY A 31 4.03 -6.81 -48.16
CA GLY A 31 3.38 -5.61 -48.72
C GLY A 31 3.82 -4.21 -48.24
N ASN A 32 4.95 -3.75 -48.78
CA ASN A 32 5.36 -2.37 -49.12
C ASN A 32 4.45 -1.15 -48.80
N ALA A 33 5.05 -0.14 -48.15
CA ALA A 33 5.23 1.24 -48.65
C ALA A 33 6.22 1.98 -47.71
N MET A 34 7.49 2.22 -48.10
CA MET A 34 8.02 3.47 -48.72
C MET A 34 7.54 4.76 -48.01
N ASN A 35 8.34 5.76 -47.65
CA ASN A 35 9.74 6.08 -47.94
C ASN A 35 10.18 7.32 -47.11
N ASN A 36 11.51 7.51 -46.99
CA ASN A 36 12.27 8.76 -46.81
C ASN A 36 12.41 9.39 -45.40
N TYR A 37 13.63 9.32 -44.84
CA TYR A 37 14.60 10.44 -44.84
C TYR A 37 16.03 9.93 -44.49
N HIS A 38 16.89 9.92 -45.52
CA HIS A 38 18.36 10.12 -45.47
C HIS A 38 18.65 11.56 -44.95
N GLU A 39 19.79 12.03 -44.46
CA GLU A 39 21.21 11.69 -44.50
C GLU A 39 21.90 12.67 -43.54
N HIS A 40 22.95 12.25 -42.83
CA HIS A 40 24.25 12.94 -42.74
C HIS A 40 25.17 12.20 -41.76
N LEU A 41 26.04 11.37 -42.36
CA LEU A 41 27.44 11.15 -41.97
C LEU A 41 28.19 12.49 -42.10
N GLU A 42 29.31 12.79 -41.43
CA GLU A 42 30.54 12.01 -41.29
C GLU A 42 31.52 12.74 -40.33
N ASP A 43 32.66 12.09 -40.07
CA ASP A 43 33.91 12.55 -39.42
C ASP A 43 34.08 12.37 -37.90
N GLU A 44 35.13 11.75 -37.34
CA GLU A 44 36.31 11.03 -37.87
C GLU A 44 37.01 10.39 -36.62
N ILE A 45 37.48 9.11 -36.74
CA ILE A 45 38.84 8.60 -36.38
C ILE A 45 39.25 8.59 -34.86
N ASN A 46 39.89 7.58 -34.23
CA ASN A 46 40.51 6.28 -34.56
C ASN A 46 40.68 5.45 -33.24
N GLU A 47 40.58 4.10 -33.26
CA GLU A 47 41.69 3.09 -33.21
C GLU A 47 42.60 3.18 -31.97
N GLU A 48 42.96 2.14 -31.20
CA GLU A 48 43.27 0.71 -31.44
C GLU A 48 42.82 -0.12 -30.20
N ASP A 49 42.48 -1.41 -30.21
CA ASP A 49 43.19 -2.57 -30.76
C ASP A 49 42.24 -3.71 -31.19
N LEU A 50 42.46 -4.23 -32.39
CA LEU A 50 41.90 -5.44 -33.00
C LEU A 50 43.06 -6.39 -33.33
N ILE A 51 43.07 -7.64 -32.83
CA ILE A 51 43.76 -8.82 -33.39
C ILE A 51 43.06 -10.07 -32.80
N ASP A 52 42.73 -11.17 -33.48
CA ASP A 52 42.55 -11.60 -34.89
C ASP A 52 42.04 -13.05 -34.78
N GLU A 53 40.82 -13.34 -35.26
CA GLU A 53 40.34 -14.71 -35.44
C GLU A 53 40.25 -15.00 -36.94
N SER A 54 41.36 -15.45 -37.52
CA SER A 54 41.34 -16.05 -38.85
C SER A 54 42.37 -17.17 -38.97
N ASN A 55 41.91 -18.43 -38.78
CA ASN A 55 42.33 -19.59 -39.57
C ASN A 55 41.72 -20.91 -39.06
N ARG A 56 40.62 -21.38 -39.68
CA ARG A 56 40.66 -22.48 -40.67
C ARG A 56 39.31 -23.17 -40.82
N ILE A 57 38.97 -23.34 -42.08
CA ILE A 57 37.76 -23.89 -42.67
C ILE A 57 37.85 -25.43 -42.82
N ASN A 58 36.68 -26.07 -42.63
CA ASN A 58 36.18 -27.36 -43.14
C ASN A 58 36.73 -28.71 -42.64
N LYS A 59 35.83 -29.48 -41.99
CA LYS A 59 35.16 -30.66 -42.57
C LYS A 59 34.07 -31.21 -41.62
N LEU A 60 32.81 -31.21 -42.07
CA LEU A 60 31.77 -32.11 -41.57
C LEU A 60 31.99 -33.51 -42.17
N PRO A 61 31.59 -34.58 -41.44
CA PRO A 61 30.37 -35.25 -41.89
C PRO A 61 29.39 -35.56 -40.73
N ALA A 62 28.14 -35.67 -41.14
CA ALA A 62 26.98 -36.05 -40.34
C ALA A 62 27.04 -37.51 -39.86
N SER A 63 26.54 -37.78 -38.65
CA SER A 63 25.48 -38.76 -38.38
C SER A 63 25.30 -38.90 -36.86
N GLY A 64 24.08 -39.28 -36.46
CA GLY A 64 23.52 -38.98 -35.14
C GLY A 64 24.26 -39.57 -33.95
N SER A 65 24.28 -38.80 -32.86
CA SER A 65 24.37 -39.37 -31.52
C SER A 65 23.27 -38.77 -30.65
N LYS A 66 22.24 -39.57 -30.44
CA LYS A 66 21.40 -39.49 -29.24
C LYS A 66 22.35 -39.63 -28.05
N LYS A 67 22.77 -38.52 -27.44
CA LYS A 67 23.37 -38.56 -26.10
C LYS A 67 22.25 -38.83 -25.11
N ARG A 68 22.14 -40.11 -24.80
CA ARG A 68 21.37 -40.71 -23.72
C ARG A 68 21.75 -40.00 -22.42
N TRP A 69 20.73 -39.55 -21.70
CA TRP A 69 20.86 -39.09 -20.33
C TRP A 69 21.27 -40.28 -19.47
N GLU A 70 22.51 -40.28 -18.99
CA GLU A 70 22.94 -41.14 -17.89
C GLU A 70 23.28 -40.22 -16.71
N LYS A 71 22.47 -40.33 -15.65
CA LYS A 71 22.72 -39.79 -14.31
C LYS A 71 22.90 -38.26 -14.18
N GLY A 72 21.87 -37.50 -14.55
CA GLY A 72 21.45 -36.31 -13.79
C GLY A 72 22.48 -35.22 -13.44
N GLN A 73 23.55 -35.03 -14.22
CA GLN A 73 24.46 -33.89 -14.06
C GLN A 73 24.47 -33.03 -15.32
N THR A 74 24.06 -31.77 -15.17
CA THR A 74 24.14 -30.76 -16.22
C THR A 74 25.60 -30.32 -16.41
N SER A 75 26.14 -30.57 -17.60
CA SER A 75 27.55 -30.32 -17.96
C SER A 75 27.85 -28.84 -18.27
N ARG A 76 27.27 -27.88 -17.53
CA ARG A 76 27.55 -26.44 -17.68
C ARG A 76 27.56 -25.71 -16.34
N LEU A 77 28.50 -26.06 -15.47
CA LEU A 77 28.95 -25.19 -14.37
C LEU A 77 30.47 -25.03 -14.48
N LYS A 78 30.91 -23.79 -14.71
CA LYS A 78 32.31 -23.40 -14.78
C LYS A 78 32.89 -23.40 -13.35
N SER A 79 33.93 -24.21 -13.11
CA SER A 79 34.73 -24.32 -11.88
C SER A 79 33.96 -24.33 -10.53
N SER A 80 33.62 -25.52 -10.04
CA SER A 80 32.90 -25.77 -8.78
C SER A 80 33.51 -25.13 -7.52
N ILE A 81 34.83 -24.88 -7.50
CA ILE A 81 35.54 -24.35 -6.32
C ILE A 81 35.22 -22.86 -6.09
N GLY A 82 35.08 -22.07 -7.15
CA GLY A 82 34.78 -20.64 -7.05
C GLY A 82 33.34 -20.37 -6.60
N GLU A 83 32.40 -21.17 -7.10
CA GLU A 83 30.98 -21.09 -6.78
C GLU A 83 30.70 -21.49 -5.32
N LEU A 84 31.25 -22.63 -4.86
CA LEU A 84 31.15 -23.05 -3.45
C LEU A 84 31.75 -22.02 -2.50
N ARG A 85 32.87 -21.39 -2.89
CA ARG A 85 33.47 -20.31 -2.10
C ARG A 85 32.57 -19.08 -2.03
N LEU A 86 31.94 -18.68 -3.14
CA LEU A 86 31.01 -17.55 -3.18
C LEU A 86 29.79 -17.80 -2.30
N ILE A 87 29.21 -19.00 -2.39
CA ILE A 87 28.08 -19.44 -1.56
C ILE A 87 28.46 -19.36 -0.08
N ASN A 88 29.59 -19.95 0.31
CA ASN A 88 30.07 -19.93 1.69
C ASN A 88 30.31 -18.50 2.19
N ILE A 89 30.93 -17.62 1.39
CA ILE A 89 31.14 -16.21 1.76
C ILE A 89 29.79 -15.48 1.95
N THR A 90 28.79 -15.82 1.16
CA THR A 90 27.48 -15.17 1.19
C THR A 90 26.67 -15.63 2.39
N ILE A 91 26.56 -16.94 2.62
CA ILE A 91 25.83 -17.52 3.76
C ILE A 91 26.43 -17.07 5.09
N ASN A 92 27.76 -17.01 5.18
CA ASN A 92 28.44 -16.58 6.41
C ASN A 92 28.39 -15.07 6.64
N ASN A 93 27.79 -14.29 5.72
CA ASN A 93 27.61 -12.86 5.88
C ASN A 93 26.10 -12.54 6.10
N PRO A 94 25.68 -12.23 7.33
CA PRO A 94 24.27 -12.03 7.65
C PRO A 94 23.65 -10.88 6.84
N ASN A 95 24.40 -9.79 6.62
CA ASN A 95 23.93 -8.64 5.85
C ASN A 95 23.70 -8.98 4.38
N LYS A 96 24.60 -9.75 3.75
CA LYS A 96 24.39 -10.23 2.37
C LYS A 96 23.13 -11.09 2.28
N MET A 97 22.97 -12.03 3.22
CA MET A 97 21.76 -12.86 3.26
C MET A 97 20.50 -12.04 3.48
N MET A 98 20.50 -11.06 4.39
CA MET A 98 19.36 -10.16 4.61
C MET A 98 18.99 -9.39 3.34
N ILE A 99 19.97 -8.88 2.59
CA ILE A 99 19.72 -8.21 1.30
C ILE A 99 19.08 -9.19 0.30
N LEU A 100 19.62 -10.39 0.14
CA LEU A 100 19.07 -11.38 -0.78
C LEU A 100 17.64 -11.81 -0.38
N ARG A 101 17.38 -12.00 0.92
CA ARG A 101 16.05 -12.33 1.47
C ARG A 101 15.05 -11.21 1.20
N CYS A 102 15.46 -9.97 1.45
CA CYS A 102 14.66 -8.78 1.20
C CYS A 102 14.29 -8.67 -0.28
N LEU A 103 15.25 -8.85 -1.20
CA LEU A 103 15.00 -8.85 -2.63
C LEU A 103 14.14 -10.05 -3.09
N TYR A 104 14.22 -11.21 -2.43
CA TYR A 104 13.30 -12.32 -2.69
C TYR A 104 11.85 -11.95 -2.36
N MET A 105 11.62 -11.26 -1.24
CA MET A 105 10.28 -10.88 -0.78
C MET A 105 9.71 -9.69 -1.56
N SER A 106 10.49 -8.62 -1.67
CA SER A 106 10.11 -7.34 -2.28
C SER A 106 10.41 -7.25 -3.78
N ARG A 107 11.01 -8.28 -4.37
CA ARG A 107 11.32 -8.43 -5.80
C ARG A 107 12.39 -7.49 -6.36
N SER A 108 12.21 -6.20 -6.17
CA SER A 108 13.14 -5.15 -6.58
C SER A 108 13.03 -3.95 -5.67
N LEU A 109 14.18 -3.39 -5.28
CA LEU A 109 14.30 -2.25 -4.36
C LEU A 109 15.42 -1.32 -4.82
N ASP A 110 15.33 -0.04 -4.46
CA ASP A 110 16.48 0.86 -4.53
C ASP A 110 17.39 0.73 -3.30
N ILE A 111 18.55 1.40 -3.31
CA ILE A 111 19.54 1.30 -2.24
C ILE A 111 19.04 1.86 -0.90
N PHE A 112 18.19 2.89 -0.90
CA PHE A 112 17.66 3.50 0.33
C PHE A 112 16.59 2.60 0.95
N GLN A 113 15.75 2.00 0.12
CA GLN A 113 14.79 0.99 0.54
C GLN A 113 15.51 -0.23 1.15
N ILE A 114 16.57 -0.73 0.50
CA ILE A 114 17.40 -1.82 1.05
C ILE A 114 18.00 -1.42 2.41
N ALA A 115 18.52 -0.20 2.54
CA ALA A 115 19.07 0.29 3.79
C ALA A 115 18.03 0.19 4.91
N ARG A 116 16.78 0.66 4.68
CA ARG A 116 15.73 0.69 5.71
C ARG A 116 15.31 -0.68 6.21
N VAL A 117 15.16 -1.66 5.32
CA VAL A 117 14.56 -2.97 5.68
C VAL A 117 15.56 -4.11 5.80
N ALA A 118 16.66 -4.11 5.06
CA ALA A 118 17.61 -5.24 5.10
C ALA A 118 18.77 -4.98 6.07
N VAL A 119 19.27 -3.74 6.15
CA VAL A 119 20.48 -3.42 6.93
C VAL A 119 20.42 -2.00 7.52
N PRO A 120 19.44 -1.71 8.40
CA PRO A 120 19.18 -0.34 8.89
C PRO A 120 20.37 0.31 9.61
N ASP A 121 21.20 -0.47 10.28
CA ASP A 121 22.36 0.05 11.03
C ASP A 121 23.61 0.21 10.15
N MET A 122 23.55 -0.16 8.87
CA MET A 122 24.70 -0.10 7.97
C MET A 122 24.86 1.29 7.36
N ASN A 123 26.07 1.84 7.46
CA ASN A 123 26.42 3.07 6.75
C ASN A 123 26.22 2.92 5.22
N MET A 124 25.61 3.92 4.58
CA MET A 124 25.32 3.92 3.13
C MET A 124 26.54 3.67 2.23
N LYS A 125 27.75 4.12 2.61
CA LYS A 125 28.97 3.83 1.86
C LYS A 125 29.34 2.35 1.94
N ALA A 126 29.20 1.75 3.13
CA ALA A 126 29.44 0.32 3.32
C ALA A 126 28.39 -0.51 2.55
N LEU A 127 27.13 -0.08 2.57
CA LEU A 127 26.07 -0.68 1.76
C LEU A 127 26.37 -0.56 0.27
N GLY A 128 26.76 0.62 -0.22
CA GLY A 128 27.14 0.83 -1.62
C GLY A 128 28.29 -0.09 -2.08
N ASN A 129 29.31 -0.26 -1.24
CA ASN A 129 30.40 -1.22 -1.50
C ASN A 129 29.88 -2.67 -1.49
N MET A 130 29.00 -3.02 -0.56
CA MET A 130 28.39 -4.35 -0.48
C MET A 130 27.53 -4.65 -1.72
N MET A 131 26.68 -3.71 -2.14
CA MET A 131 25.88 -3.84 -3.37
C MET A 131 26.77 -3.95 -4.61
N SER A 132 27.86 -3.17 -4.69
CA SER A 132 28.83 -3.28 -5.79
C SER A 132 29.48 -4.67 -5.81
N SER A 133 29.83 -5.22 -4.64
CA SER A 133 30.34 -6.59 -4.51
C SER A 133 29.31 -7.64 -4.91
N LEU A 134 28.05 -7.52 -4.46
CA LEU A 134 26.97 -8.44 -4.81
C LEU A 134 26.68 -8.43 -6.32
N THR A 135 26.70 -7.25 -6.95
CA THR A 135 26.55 -7.12 -8.42
C THR A 135 27.77 -7.66 -9.16
N GLY A 136 29.00 -7.38 -8.71
CA GLY A 136 30.21 -7.96 -9.31
C GLY A 136 30.26 -9.49 -9.20
N GLN A 137 29.64 -10.05 -8.16
CA GLN A 137 29.49 -11.48 -7.94
C GLN A 137 28.27 -12.11 -8.65
N ARG A 138 27.49 -11.32 -9.39
CA ARG A 138 26.24 -11.76 -10.05
C ARG A 138 25.23 -12.39 -9.09
N LEU A 139 25.20 -11.92 -7.84
CA LEU A 139 24.15 -12.31 -6.89
C LEU A 139 22.93 -11.39 -7.02
N VAL A 140 23.17 -10.14 -7.43
CA VAL A 140 22.15 -9.09 -7.55
C VAL A 140 22.34 -8.37 -8.88
N LYS A 141 21.27 -8.28 -9.66
CA LYS A 141 21.21 -7.50 -10.89
C LYS A 141 20.96 -6.04 -10.56
N ARG A 142 21.70 -5.14 -11.22
CA ARG A 142 21.53 -3.69 -11.11
C ARG A 142 20.98 -3.13 -12.42
N THR A 143 19.84 -2.44 -12.38
CA THR A 143 19.20 -1.83 -13.55
C THR A 143 18.95 -0.33 -13.36
N LEU A 144 19.06 0.43 -14.45
CA LEU A 144 18.59 1.82 -14.53
C LEU A 144 17.18 1.81 -15.13
N SER A 145 16.19 2.30 -14.39
CA SER A 145 14.82 2.40 -14.92
C SER A 145 14.58 3.78 -15.50
N LYS A 146 14.68 3.91 -16.83
CA LYS A 146 14.39 5.17 -17.53
C LYS A 146 12.93 5.62 -17.38
N ALA A 147 12.02 4.68 -17.15
CA ALA A 147 10.59 4.93 -17.01
C ALA A 147 10.22 5.72 -15.73
N GLN A 148 11.18 5.96 -14.82
CA GLN A 148 10.93 6.57 -13.51
C GLN A 148 11.57 7.95 -13.33
N TRP A 149 12.20 8.49 -14.37
CA TRP A 149 12.94 9.75 -14.27
C TRP A 149 11.96 10.93 -14.15
N LYS A 150 11.78 11.44 -12.93
CA LYS A 150 11.02 12.68 -12.68
C LYS A 150 11.95 13.89 -12.52
N THR A 151 13.18 13.66 -12.05
CA THR A 151 14.23 14.66 -11.84
C THR A 151 15.58 14.17 -12.39
N LYS A 152 16.54 15.08 -12.61
CA LYS A 152 17.92 14.71 -12.96
C LYS A 152 18.60 13.78 -11.94
N GLY A 153 18.16 13.80 -10.68
CA GLY A 153 18.64 12.86 -9.66
C GLY A 153 18.06 11.46 -9.80
N ASP A 154 16.83 11.34 -10.32
CA ASP A 154 16.20 10.05 -10.61
C ASP A 154 16.83 9.35 -11.82
N GLU A 155 17.44 10.12 -12.73
CA GLU A 155 18.19 9.60 -13.88
C GLU A 155 19.31 8.63 -13.47
N GLN A 156 19.79 8.75 -12.23
CA GLN A 156 20.91 7.98 -11.69
C GLN A 156 20.49 6.95 -10.62
N LYS A 157 19.18 6.80 -10.34
CA LYS A 157 18.71 5.82 -9.37
C LYS A 157 18.80 4.41 -9.94
N TYR A 158 19.54 3.56 -9.23
CA TYR A 158 19.66 2.14 -9.55
C TYR A 158 18.66 1.32 -8.75
N HIS A 159 18.07 0.35 -9.43
CA HIS A 159 17.23 -0.67 -8.82
C HIS A 159 17.96 -2.00 -8.81
N TYR A 160 17.72 -2.75 -7.74
CA TYR A 160 18.40 -4.00 -7.45
C TYR A 160 17.37 -5.10 -7.34
N SER A 161 17.58 -6.20 -8.07
CA SER A 161 16.79 -7.42 -7.98
C SER A 161 17.70 -8.63 -7.88
N LEU A 162 17.17 -9.77 -7.44
CA LEU A 162 17.96 -11.01 -7.45
C LEU A 162 18.41 -11.36 -8.87
N ASP A 163 19.64 -11.86 -8.97
CA ASP A 163 20.12 -12.59 -10.14
C ASP A 163 20.02 -14.11 -9.88
N LEU A 164 20.33 -14.94 -10.89
CA LEU A 164 20.13 -16.39 -10.82
C LEU A 164 20.90 -17.03 -9.65
N GLU A 165 22.17 -16.68 -9.47
CA GLU A 165 23.01 -17.20 -8.40
C GLU A 165 22.55 -16.73 -7.02
N GLY A 166 22.06 -15.49 -6.90
CA GLY A 166 21.47 -15.00 -5.65
C GLY A 166 20.17 -15.74 -5.30
N LEU A 167 19.33 -16.01 -6.30
CA LEU A 167 18.12 -16.80 -6.14
C LEU A 167 18.43 -18.26 -5.78
N TYR A 168 19.47 -18.86 -6.36
CA TYR A 168 19.95 -20.20 -6.01
C TYR A 168 20.32 -20.29 -4.53
N ILE A 169 21.09 -19.32 -4.04
CA ILE A 169 21.48 -19.26 -2.63
C ILE A 169 20.24 -19.19 -1.73
N ILE A 170 19.26 -18.35 -2.09
CA ILE A 170 18.02 -18.23 -1.33
C ILE A 170 17.21 -19.52 -1.35
N ALA A 171 16.99 -20.12 -2.51
CA ALA A 171 16.20 -21.34 -2.62
C ALA A 171 16.85 -22.50 -1.84
N CYS A 172 18.14 -22.78 -2.07
CA CYS A 172 18.79 -23.95 -1.50
C CYS A 172 19.21 -23.80 -0.03
N TYR A 173 19.56 -22.60 0.42
CA TYR A 173 20.20 -22.41 1.73
C TYR A 173 19.40 -21.52 2.69
N TYR A 174 18.33 -20.88 2.21
CA TYR A 174 17.43 -20.11 3.07
C TYR A 174 16.04 -20.73 3.17
N LEU A 175 15.54 -21.33 2.09
CA LEU A 175 14.24 -22.01 2.05
C LEU A 175 14.36 -23.55 2.12
N ASP A 176 15.58 -24.09 2.09
CA ASP A 176 15.85 -25.54 1.99
C ASP A 176 15.08 -26.23 0.84
N ALA A 177 14.92 -25.53 -0.28
CA ALA A 177 14.15 -25.99 -1.44
C ALA A 177 15.04 -26.68 -2.48
N GLU A 178 14.45 -27.64 -3.20
CA GLU A 178 15.09 -28.26 -4.35
C GLU A 178 15.11 -27.30 -5.56
N TRP A 179 16.30 -26.99 -6.07
CA TRP A 179 16.49 -26.01 -7.15
C TRP A 179 16.19 -26.52 -8.57
N PHE A 180 16.23 -27.83 -8.78
CA PHE A 180 16.23 -28.44 -10.12
C PHE A 180 14.90 -29.08 -10.51
N TYR A 181 13.78 -28.60 -9.97
CA TYR A 181 12.47 -29.17 -10.26
C TYR A 181 11.82 -28.55 -11.52
N ASP A 182 12.07 -29.17 -12.68
CA ASP A 182 11.42 -28.85 -13.97
C ASP A 182 10.25 -29.80 -14.32
N ASN A 183 9.91 -30.73 -13.44
CA ASN A 183 8.77 -31.61 -13.66
C ASN A 183 7.47 -30.79 -13.64
N ARG A 184 6.73 -30.80 -14.76
CA ARG A 184 5.45 -30.09 -14.89
C ARG A 184 4.38 -30.60 -13.94
N ASP A 185 4.51 -31.83 -13.46
CA ASP A 185 3.52 -32.49 -12.62
C ASP A 185 3.71 -32.20 -11.13
N ILE A 186 4.85 -31.59 -10.74
CA ILE A 186 5.17 -31.33 -9.33
C ILE A 186 5.24 -29.82 -9.08
N PRO A 187 4.60 -29.34 -8.00
CA PRO A 187 4.57 -27.91 -7.70
C PRO A 187 5.95 -27.40 -7.24
N LYS A 188 6.27 -26.16 -7.64
CA LYS A 188 7.57 -25.51 -7.49
C LYS A 188 7.80 -24.97 -6.07
N GLN A 189 8.82 -25.43 -5.35
CA GLN A 189 9.03 -25.04 -3.95
C GLN A 189 9.52 -23.59 -3.75
N HIS A 190 9.99 -22.92 -4.82
CA HIS A 190 10.43 -21.52 -4.77
C HIS A 190 10.00 -20.73 -6.03
N TYR A 191 10.07 -19.40 -5.96
CA TYR A 191 9.80 -18.52 -7.11
C TYR A 191 10.97 -18.51 -8.10
N PHE A 192 10.68 -18.45 -9.40
CA PHE A 192 11.68 -18.23 -10.45
C PHE A 192 11.95 -16.74 -10.65
N LEU A 193 13.08 -16.40 -11.31
CA LEU A 193 13.37 -15.02 -11.69
C LEU A 193 12.21 -14.36 -12.45
N ALA A 194 11.54 -15.09 -13.35
CA ALA A 194 10.39 -14.58 -14.07
C ALA A 194 9.22 -14.20 -13.15
N ASN A 195 9.02 -14.90 -12.02
CA ASN A 195 8.00 -14.55 -11.04
C ASN A 195 8.38 -13.31 -10.22
N LEU A 196 9.68 -13.09 -10.03
CA LEU A 196 10.21 -11.96 -9.28
C LEU A 196 10.38 -10.71 -10.16
N ASN A 197 10.54 -10.86 -11.49
CA ASN A 197 10.67 -9.73 -12.41
C ASN A 197 9.40 -8.87 -12.44
N ILE A 198 9.57 -7.56 -12.35
CA ILE A 198 8.48 -6.58 -12.45
C ILE A 198 8.42 -6.07 -13.88
N ALA A 199 7.24 -6.08 -14.48
CA ALA A 199 7.04 -5.55 -15.82
C ALA A 199 7.28 -4.04 -15.84
N ASP A 200 7.87 -3.52 -16.93
CA ASP A 200 8.24 -2.10 -17.04
C ASP A 200 7.05 -1.16 -16.79
N THR A 201 5.86 -1.55 -17.24
CA THR A 201 4.60 -0.80 -17.04
C THR A 201 4.13 -0.74 -15.59
N GLN A 202 4.61 -1.64 -14.73
CA GLN A 202 4.26 -1.71 -13.30
C GLN A 202 5.37 -1.17 -12.39
N LEU A 203 6.55 -0.82 -12.93
CA LEU A 203 7.69 -0.43 -12.10
C LEU A 203 7.36 0.77 -11.21
N VAL A 204 6.85 1.88 -11.78
CA VAL A 204 6.51 3.08 -10.99
C VAL A 204 5.61 2.74 -9.83
N HIS A 205 4.51 2.02 -10.09
CA HIS A 205 3.56 1.58 -9.07
C HIS A 205 4.21 0.73 -7.99
N HIS A 206 4.99 -0.27 -8.38
CA HIS A 206 5.71 -1.14 -7.45
C HIS A 206 6.60 -0.34 -6.49
N PHE A 207 7.39 0.61 -7.01
CA PHE A 207 8.34 1.34 -6.17
C PHE A 207 7.68 2.35 -5.23
N GLU A 208 6.56 2.96 -5.63
CA GLU A 208 5.78 3.83 -4.71
C GLU A 208 5.17 3.00 -3.56
N ILE A 209 4.66 1.79 -3.86
CA ILE A 209 4.22 0.82 -2.82
C ILE A 209 5.38 0.42 -1.91
N GLN A 210 6.56 0.10 -2.48
CA GLN A 210 7.72 -0.29 -1.68
C GLN A 210 8.25 0.86 -0.83
N ASP A 211 8.17 2.13 -1.25
CA ASP A 211 8.63 3.24 -0.41
C ASP A 211 7.77 3.36 0.85
N LEU A 212 6.43 3.36 0.69
CA LEU A 212 5.52 3.36 1.84
C LEU A 212 5.75 2.14 2.73
N LEU A 213 5.76 0.95 2.13
CA LEU A 213 5.87 -0.32 2.86
C LEU A 213 7.20 -0.42 3.64
N THR A 214 8.33 -0.10 3.02
CA THR A 214 9.64 -0.20 3.67
C THR A 214 9.79 0.80 4.82
N ARG A 215 9.23 2.00 4.69
CA ARG A 215 9.16 2.98 5.79
C ARG A 215 8.27 2.52 6.92
N LEU A 216 7.10 1.99 6.60
CA LEU A 216 6.15 1.45 7.58
C LEU A 216 6.79 0.32 8.39
N ILE A 217 7.40 -0.66 7.71
CA ILE A 217 8.10 -1.79 8.34
C ILE A 217 9.23 -1.28 9.23
N HIS A 218 10.05 -0.35 8.73
CA HIS A 218 11.17 0.19 9.49
C HIS A 218 10.71 0.92 10.76
N ASN A 219 9.71 1.79 10.65
CA ASN A 219 9.19 2.56 11.78
C ASN A 219 8.56 1.66 12.87
N LEU A 220 7.80 0.64 12.46
CA LEU A 220 7.20 -0.32 13.39
C LEU A 220 8.25 -1.25 14.02
N ALA A 221 9.27 -1.67 13.27
CA ALA A 221 10.38 -2.46 13.79
C ALA A 221 11.17 -1.72 14.88
N ILE A 222 11.38 -0.40 14.74
CA ILE A 222 11.99 0.44 15.79
C ILE A 222 11.17 0.42 17.09
N LYS A 223 9.83 0.34 16.97
CA LYS A 223 8.91 0.22 18.11
C LYS A 223 8.77 -1.22 18.62
N GLY A 224 9.53 -2.18 18.06
CA GLY A 224 9.49 -3.59 18.44
C GLY A 224 8.31 -4.38 17.84
N ILE A 225 7.55 -3.79 16.91
CA ILE A 225 6.38 -4.39 16.29
C ILE A 225 6.79 -5.01 14.95
N ASN A 226 6.77 -6.34 14.89
CA ASN A 226 7.03 -7.09 13.67
C ASN A 226 5.76 -7.78 13.21
N PHE A 227 5.46 -7.68 11.92
CA PHE A 227 4.24 -8.24 11.35
C PHE A 227 4.52 -8.89 9.99
N PRO A 228 3.79 -9.97 9.64
CA PRO A 228 3.92 -10.56 8.32
C PRO A 228 3.27 -9.67 7.26
N HIS A 229 3.82 -9.69 6.06
CA HIS A 229 3.29 -8.96 4.92
C HIS A 229 3.69 -9.62 3.60
N CYS A 230 2.87 -9.50 2.56
CA CYS A 230 3.20 -10.03 1.24
C CYS A 230 2.41 -9.40 0.09
N GLU A 231 2.91 -9.53 -1.14
CA GLU A 231 2.12 -9.29 -2.36
C GLU A 231 0.98 -10.32 -2.47
N TRP A 232 -0.17 -9.93 -3.05
CA TRP A 232 -1.32 -10.81 -3.27
C TRP A 232 -1.00 -12.13 -3.97
N ARG A 233 0.03 -12.18 -4.84
CA ARG A 233 0.47 -13.40 -5.54
C ARG A 233 1.04 -14.47 -4.60
N ARG A 234 1.39 -14.10 -3.37
CA ARG A 234 1.84 -15.01 -2.31
C ARG A 234 0.68 -15.44 -1.42
N TYR A 235 -0.41 -14.70 -1.42
CA TYR A 235 -1.59 -15.00 -0.63
C TYR A 235 -2.85 -14.62 -1.42
N PRO A 236 -3.30 -15.48 -2.34
CA PRO A 236 -4.40 -15.14 -3.22
C PRO A 236 -5.68 -15.18 -2.39
N LEU A 237 -6.41 -14.07 -2.38
CA LEU A 237 -7.74 -14.01 -1.79
C LEU A 237 -8.66 -14.89 -2.66
N GLN A 238 -9.15 -15.99 -2.12
CA GLN A 238 -10.08 -16.86 -2.83
C GLN A 238 -11.52 -16.38 -2.60
N ASP A 239 -12.28 -16.19 -3.68
CA ASP A 239 -13.74 -16.05 -3.58
C ASP A 239 -14.35 -17.47 -3.54
N PRO A 240 -14.92 -17.90 -2.40
CA PRO A 240 -15.46 -19.25 -2.27
C PRO A 240 -16.68 -19.51 -3.16
N ARG A 241 -17.25 -18.48 -3.80
CA ARG A 241 -18.36 -18.62 -4.77
C ARG A 241 -17.87 -18.92 -6.18
N ILE A 242 -16.58 -18.67 -6.46
CA ILE A 242 -15.99 -18.93 -7.77
C ILE A 242 -15.31 -20.30 -7.69
N ILE A 243 -15.89 -21.29 -8.37
CA ILE A 243 -15.42 -22.69 -8.40
C ILE A 243 -14.00 -22.79 -9.02
N SER A 244 -13.57 -21.78 -9.75
CA SER A 244 -12.21 -21.68 -10.31
C SER A 244 -11.29 -20.88 -9.40
N GLU A 245 -10.25 -21.54 -8.88
CA GLU A 245 -9.15 -20.94 -8.11
C GLU A 245 -8.40 -19.80 -8.86
N LYS A 246 -8.68 -19.58 -10.15
CA LYS A 246 -7.98 -18.60 -11.00
C LYS A 246 -8.51 -17.17 -10.91
N PHE A 247 -9.68 -16.93 -10.31
CA PHE A 247 -10.32 -15.61 -10.36
C PHE A 247 -10.61 -15.04 -8.98
N SER A 248 -9.62 -14.36 -8.41
CA SER A 248 -9.90 -13.37 -7.36
C SER A 248 -10.38 -12.08 -8.03
N ALA A 249 -11.62 -11.66 -7.71
CA ALA A 249 -12.20 -10.42 -8.24
C ALA A 249 -11.43 -9.18 -7.78
N TYR A 250 -10.83 -9.24 -6.59
CA TYR A 250 -10.05 -8.17 -5.97
C TYR A 250 -8.62 -8.62 -5.70
N LYS A 251 -7.65 -7.86 -6.22
CA LYS A 251 -6.22 -8.16 -6.09
C LYS A 251 -5.54 -6.96 -5.45
N PRO A 252 -5.23 -7.01 -4.15
CA PRO A 252 -4.59 -5.89 -3.47
C PRO A 252 -3.14 -5.73 -3.92
N ASP A 253 -2.61 -4.51 -3.92
CA ASP A 253 -1.21 -4.28 -4.24
C ASP A 253 -0.30 -4.96 -3.20
N TRP A 254 -0.66 -4.86 -1.91
CA TRP A 254 0.02 -5.55 -0.82
C TRP A 254 -0.94 -5.91 0.33
N ILE A 255 -0.60 -6.94 1.09
CA ILE A 255 -1.39 -7.43 2.22
C ILE A 255 -0.53 -7.35 3.48
N LEU A 256 -1.06 -6.73 4.52
CA LEU A 256 -0.47 -6.72 5.86
C LEU A 256 -1.31 -7.62 6.78
N PHE A 257 -0.65 -8.40 7.61
CA PHE A 257 -1.27 -9.29 8.58
C PHE A 257 -1.14 -8.73 9.99
N GLU A 258 -2.02 -9.17 10.88
CA GLU A 258 -1.96 -8.80 12.30
C GLU A 258 -0.59 -9.20 12.89
N PRO A 259 0.05 -8.30 13.69
CA PRO A 259 1.19 -8.68 14.50
C PRO A 259 0.85 -9.91 15.35
N ASN A 260 1.75 -10.88 15.37
CA ASN A 260 1.53 -12.11 16.12
C ASN A 260 2.83 -12.67 16.69
N ASN A 261 2.70 -13.42 17.78
CA ASN A 261 3.84 -13.98 18.50
C ASN A 261 4.64 -14.96 17.63
N PHE A 262 3.96 -15.75 16.78
CA PHE A 262 4.60 -16.74 15.92
C PHE A 262 5.61 -16.10 14.96
N TYR A 263 5.19 -15.06 14.23
CA TYR A 263 6.07 -14.32 13.32
C TYR A 263 7.15 -13.52 14.07
N SER A 264 6.80 -12.92 15.21
CA SER A 264 7.75 -12.17 16.04
C SER A 264 8.87 -13.07 16.56
N GLU A 265 8.55 -14.30 16.99
CA GLU A 265 9.55 -15.29 17.38
C GLU A 265 10.44 -15.72 16.21
N MET A 266 9.86 -15.92 15.01
CA MET A 266 10.65 -16.22 13.81
C MET A 266 11.64 -15.09 13.50
N PHE A 267 11.21 -13.84 13.65
CA PHE A 267 12.07 -12.67 13.45
C PHE A 267 13.22 -12.64 14.45
N GLN A 268 12.93 -12.81 15.75
CA GLN A 268 13.95 -12.85 16.82
C GLN A 268 14.95 -13.99 16.62
N LYS A 269 14.47 -15.17 16.19
CA LYS A 269 15.29 -16.36 15.89
C LYS A 269 15.98 -16.29 14.52
N GLN A 270 15.83 -15.18 13.77
CA GLN A 270 16.35 -15.00 12.41
C GLN A 270 15.92 -16.09 11.40
N ASN A 271 14.78 -16.73 11.67
CA ASN A 271 14.25 -17.86 10.91
C ASN A 271 12.97 -17.52 10.13
N THR A 272 12.83 -16.25 9.70
CA THR A 272 11.70 -15.80 8.89
C THR A 272 11.60 -16.49 7.52
N GLY A 273 12.64 -17.25 7.11
CA GLY A 273 12.61 -18.08 5.91
C GLY A 273 11.53 -19.15 5.93
N MET A 274 11.20 -19.63 7.13
CA MET A 274 10.15 -20.62 7.36
C MET A 274 8.74 -20.03 7.29
N CYS A 275 8.60 -18.73 7.07
CA CYS A 275 7.30 -18.09 6.88
C CYS A 275 6.62 -18.70 5.63
N PRO A 276 5.41 -19.31 5.75
CA PRO A 276 4.73 -19.95 4.62
C PRO A 276 4.42 -19.00 3.44
N LEU A 277 4.41 -17.69 3.69
CA LEU A 277 4.24 -16.65 2.65
C LEU A 277 5.41 -16.59 1.66
N HIS A 278 6.56 -17.18 1.98
CA HIS A 278 7.73 -17.24 1.09
C HIS A 278 7.68 -18.41 0.11
N THR A 279 6.89 -19.44 0.43
CA THR A 279 6.66 -20.62 -0.40
C THR A 279 5.52 -20.36 -1.39
N PRO A 280 5.69 -20.73 -2.68
CA PRO A 280 4.62 -20.65 -3.66
C PRO A 280 3.37 -21.42 -3.24
N ILE A 281 2.20 -20.85 -3.50
CA ILE A 281 0.90 -21.32 -3.01
C ILE A 281 0.66 -22.81 -3.30
N LEU A 282 0.90 -23.24 -4.54
CA LEU A 282 0.64 -24.61 -5.00
C LEU A 282 1.56 -25.65 -4.35
N SER A 283 2.63 -25.21 -3.71
CA SER A 283 3.69 -26.05 -3.15
C SER A 283 3.65 -26.09 -1.64
N ARG A 284 2.66 -25.42 -1.03
CA ARG A 284 2.49 -25.42 0.42
C ARG A 284 2.01 -26.79 0.87
N ASP A 285 2.72 -27.36 1.83
CA ASP A 285 2.27 -28.56 2.53
C ASP A 285 1.10 -28.23 3.49
N GLU A 286 0.53 -29.28 4.09
CA GLU A 286 -0.60 -29.13 5.02
C GLU A 286 -0.22 -28.39 6.30
N ASP A 287 1.03 -28.52 6.76
CA ASP A 287 1.51 -27.84 7.97
C ASP A 287 1.64 -26.33 7.73
N GLN A 288 2.10 -25.92 6.55
CA GLN A 288 2.18 -24.54 6.10
C GLN A 288 0.78 -23.93 5.91
N LYS A 289 -0.16 -24.68 5.31
CA LYS A 289 -1.56 -24.24 5.19
C LYS A 289 -2.21 -24.06 6.56
N LYS A 290 -1.98 -25.00 7.47
CA LYS A 290 -2.46 -24.92 8.86
C LYS A 290 -1.85 -23.73 9.60
N THR A 291 -0.55 -23.51 9.46
CA THR A 291 0.17 -22.38 10.05
C THR A 291 -0.42 -21.05 9.59
N LEU A 292 -0.69 -20.89 8.29
CA LEU A 292 -1.36 -19.69 7.76
C LEU A 292 -2.74 -19.50 8.38
N LYS A 293 -3.55 -20.55 8.44
CA LYS A 293 -4.89 -20.51 9.02
C LYS A 293 -4.89 -20.13 10.51
N ASP A 294 -3.95 -20.68 11.27
CA ASP A 294 -3.91 -20.56 12.73
C ASP A 294 -3.28 -19.23 13.19
N HIS A 295 -2.30 -18.70 12.45
CA HIS A 295 -1.49 -17.57 12.90
C HIS A 295 -1.58 -16.29 12.04
N TYR A 296 -2.09 -16.36 10.81
CA TYR A 296 -2.04 -15.24 9.87
C TYR A 296 -3.46 -14.72 9.60
N LYS A 297 -3.79 -13.58 10.20
CA LYS A 297 -5.03 -12.86 9.98
C LYS A 297 -4.76 -11.62 9.17
N ILE A 298 -5.49 -11.42 8.07
CA ILE A 298 -5.31 -10.24 7.24
C ILE A 298 -5.82 -9.01 8.02
N MET A 299 -4.94 -8.04 8.21
CA MET A 299 -5.24 -6.81 8.92
C MET A 299 -5.64 -5.69 7.97
N LEU A 300 -4.86 -5.50 6.90
CA LEU A 300 -4.97 -4.34 6.03
C LEU A 300 -4.61 -4.70 4.58
N SER A 301 -5.48 -4.27 3.66
CA SER A 301 -5.12 -4.16 2.25
C SER A 301 -4.42 -2.83 2.01
N LEU A 302 -3.23 -2.85 1.41
CA LEU A 302 -2.54 -1.63 0.99
C LEU A 302 -2.71 -1.46 -0.52
N GLU A 303 -3.07 -0.24 -0.91
CA GLU A 303 -3.29 0.16 -2.28
C GLU A 303 -2.69 1.53 -2.53
N CYS A 304 -2.19 1.76 -3.74
CA CYS A 304 -1.87 3.13 -4.16
C CYS A 304 -2.66 3.55 -5.39
N ASP A 305 -2.81 4.87 -5.53
CA ASP A 305 -3.27 5.41 -6.80
C ASP A 305 -2.15 5.27 -7.85
N MET A 306 -2.47 4.68 -9.00
CA MET A 306 -1.54 4.60 -10.14
C MET A 306 -1.41 5.95 -10.86
N LYS A 307 -1.51 7.08 -10.15
CA LYS A 307 -1.72 8.42 -10.72
C LYS A 307 -2.99 8.56 -11.57
N THR A 308 -3.92 7.61 -11.50
CA THR A 308 -5.23 7.71 -12.15
C THR A 308 -6.08 8.77 -11.45
N GLU A 309 -6.41 9.84 -12.17
CA GLU A 309 -7.46 10.81 -11.81
C GLU A 309 -8.87 10.32 -12.21
N ASP A 310 -8.95 9.19 -12.93
CA ASP A 310 -10.22 8.61 -13.38
C ASP A 310 -10.98 8.01 -12.20
N SER A 311 -11.98 8.77 -11.72
CA SER A 311 -12.85 8.38 -10.63
C SER A 311 -13.56 7.05 -10.88
N ARG A 312 -13.85 6.69 -12.15
CA ARG A 312 -14.52 5.42 -12.46
C ARG A 312 -13.63 4.22 -12.17
N LYS A 313 -12.33 4.32 -12.44
CA LYS A 313 -11.37 3.24 -12.15
C LYS A 313 -11.18 3.05 -10.64
N LEU A 314 -11.18 4.15 -9.89
CA LEU A 314 -11.13 4.12 -8.43
C LEU A 314 -12.39 3.52 -7.84
N GLU A 315 -13.57 4.00 -8.26
CA GLU A 315 -14.87 3.44 -7.86
C GLU A 315 -14.93 1.94 -8.15
N TYR A 316 -14.50 1.51 -9.34
CA TYR A 316 -14.46 0.09 -9.71
C TYR A 316 -13.53 -0.75 -8.81
N LYS A 317 -12.38 -0.19 -8.38
CA LYS A 317 -11.48 -0.85 -7.43
C LYS A 317 -12.14 -0.99 -6.05
N PHE A 318 -12.82 0.06 -5.58
CA PHE A 318 -13.56 0.02 -4.31
C PHE A 318 -14.76 -0.93 -4.36
N GLU A 319 -15.49 -1.00 -5.47
CA GLU A 319 -16.57 -1.99 -5.66
C GLU A 319 -16.02 -3.41 -5.55
N ARG A 320 -14.91 -3.71 -6.24
CA ARG A 320 -14.24 -5.02 -6.12
C ARG A 320 -13.82 -5.33 -4.68
N PHE A 321 -13.27 -4.36 -3.96
CA PHE A 321 -12.94 -4.51 -2.54
C PHE A 321 -14.20 -4.75 -1.68
N LYS A 322 -15.30 -4.03 -1.93
CA LYS A 322 -16.60 -4.22 -1.28
C LYS A 322 -17.08 -5.67 -1.42
N TYR A 323 -16.96 -6.24 -2.62
CA TYR A 323 -17.29 -7.64 -2.86
C TYR A 323 -16.40 -8.62 -2.08
N SER A 324 -15.15 -8.25 -1.77
CA SER A 324 -14.24 -9.10 -0.98
C SER A 324 -14.44 -8.99 0.53
N LEU A 325 -15.15 -7.98 1.05
CA LEU A 325 -15.40 -7.82 2.50
C LEU A 325 -16.02 -9.07 3.14
N SER A 326 -16.79 -9.86 2.38
CA SER A 326 -17.38 -11.10 2.89
C SER A 326 -16.37 -12.23 3.11
N TYR A 327 -15.16 -12.12 2.58
CA TYR A 327 -14.16 -13.20 2.52
C TYR A 327 -12.73 -12.77 2.86
N GLN A 328 -12.54 -11.51 3.31
CA GLN A 328 -11.28 -10.79 3.55
C GLN A 328 -10.70 -10.07 2.32
N PRO A 329 -10.01 -8.92 2.48
CA PRO A 329 -9.76 -8.09 3.70
C PRO A 329 -10.90 -7.12 4.07
N ASN A 330 -10.99 -6.76 5.36
CA ASN A 330 -12.01 -5.84 5.89
C ASN A 330 -11.53 -4.38 5.97
N ASN A 331 -10.22 -4.13 6.00
CA ASN A 331 -9.67 -2.78 6.10
C ASN A 331 -8.82 -2.44 4.88
N LEU A 332 -8.86 -1.18 4.49
CA LEU A 332 -8.17 -0.65 3.32
C LEU A 332 -7.34 0.56 3.70
N ALA A 333 -6.06 0.54 3.38
CA ALA A 333 -5.22 1.72 3.28
C ALA A 333 -5.00 2.04 1.82
N PHE A 334 -5.45 3.21 1.41
CA PHE A 334 -5.26 3.72 0.07
C PHE A 334 -4.43 5.00 0.15
N PHE A 335 -3.30 5.08 -0.53
CA PHE A 335 -2.54 6.33 -0.57
C PHE A 335 -2.46 6.92 -1.98
N SER A 336 -2.46 8.24 -2.02
CA SER A 336 -2.30 8.99 -3.26
C SER A 336 -0.85 9.39 -3.47
N VAL A 337 -0.33 9.07 -4.66
CA VAL A 337 1.05 9.39 -5.03
C VAL A 337 1.12 10.84 -5.48
N PHE A 338 2.01 11.60 -4.85
CA PHE A 338 2.36 12.98 -5.23
C PHE A 338 3.86 13.09 -5.50
N ASP A 339 4.25 13.99 -6.39
CA ASP A 339 5.68 14.17 -6.75
C ASP A 339 6.42 14.98 -5.67
N ARG A 340 6.60 14.41 -4.48
CA ARG A 340 7.12 15.11 -3.29
C ARG A 340 8.06 14.26 -2.44
N LEU A 341 9.16 13.82 -3.03
CA LEU A 341 10.30 13.31 -2.30
C LEU A 341 11.44 14.33 -2.38
N LEU A 342 11.92 14.81 -1.24
CA LEU A 342 13.15 15.61 -1.14
C LEU A 342 14.01 15.01 -0.04
N ARG A 343 15.15 14.40 -0.41
CA ARG A 343 16.15 13.84 0.53
C ARG A 343 15.52 12.90 1.58
N ASP A 344 14.81 11.87 1.10
CA ASP A 344 14.16 10.85 1.94
C ASP A 344 13.04 11.33 2.88
N GLU A 345 12.69 12.62 2.87
CA GLU A 345 11.58 13.17 3.65
C GLU A 345 10.38 13.50 2.75
N LEU A 346 9.22 12.96 3.13
CA LEU A 346 7.94 13.35 2.55
C LEU A 346 7.54 14.69 3.13
N LYS A 347 7.28 15.66 2.25
CA LYS A 347 6.81 16.98 2.67
C LYS A 347 5.28 17.00 2.70
N PRO A 348 4.67 17.70 3.68
CA PRO A 348 3.23 17.88 3.73
C PRO A 348 2.69 18.56 2.46
N LEU A 349 1.38 18.43 2.25
CA LEU A 349 0.68 18.90 1.06
C LEU A 349 0.53 20.42 1.04
N ILE A 350 1.13 21.06 0.03
CA ILE A 350 1.17 22.52 -0.13
C ILE A 350 0.38 22.97 -1.38
N ASP A 351 0.18 22.09 -2.37
CA ASP A 351 -0.50 22.44 -3.62
C ASP A 351 -2.00 22.10 -3.57
N LYS A 352 -2.81 23.05 -4.07
CA LYS A 352 -4.27 22.96 -4.21
C LYS A 352 -4.70 21.78 -5.08
N ARG A 353 -3.97 21.46 -6.16
CA ARG A 353 -4.32 20.32 -7.03
C ARG A 353 -4.28 19.01 -6.25
N SER A 354 -3.23 18.80 -5.47
CA SER A 354 -3.07 17.61 -4.62
C SER A 354 -4.16 17.51 -3.57
N LYS A 355 -4.48 18.63 -2.89
CA LYS A 355 -5.58 18.68 -1.91
C LYS A 355 -6.93 18.34 -2.54
N ASN A 356 -7.24 18.91 -3.70
CA ASN A 356 -8.46 18.61 -4.45
C ASN A 356 -8.53 17.13 -4.85
N ARG A 357 -7.41 16.56 -5.30
CA ARG A 357 -7.34 15.14 -5.67
C ARG A 357 -7.65 14.24 -4.47
N LEU A 358 -7.09 14.53 -3.30
CA LEU A 358 -7.38 13.78 -2.08
C LEU A 358 -8.86 13.86 -1.70
N ARG A 359 -9.45 15.05 -1.73
CA ARG A 359 -10.89 15.24 -1.49
C ARG A 359 -11.74 14.41 -2.44
N ASN A 360 -11.44 14.46 -3.74
CA ASN A 360 -12.18 13.71 -4.75
C ASN A 360 -12.07 12.20 -4.54
N ASN A 361 -10.86 11.69 -4.27
CA ASN A 361 -10.63 10.28 -3.99
C ASN A 361 -11.40 9.83 -2.75
N ARG A 362 -11.37 10.64 -1.68
CA ARG A 362 -12.13 10.40 -0.44
C ARG A 362 -13.63 10.38 -0.69
N MET A 363 -14.15 11.30 -1.51
CA MET A 363 -15.56 11.30 -1.89
C MET A 363 -15.95 10.07 -2.71
N SER A 364 -15.10 9.60 -3.62
CA SER A 364 -15.33 8.34 -4.33
C SER A 364 -15.35 7.14 -3.38
N MET A 365 -14.47 7.10 -2.37
CA MET A 365 -14.52 6.06 -1.33
C MET A 365 -15.81 6.13 -0.51
N ILE A 366 -16.21 7.32 -0.06
CA ILE A 366 -17.44 7.51 0.72
C ILE A 366 -18.68 7.16 -0.10
N LYS A 367 -18.70 7.48 -1.38
CA LYS A 367 -19.80 7.12 -2.28
C LYS A 367 -19.98 5.60 -2.41
N VAL A 368 -18.90 4.85 -2.54
CA VAL A 368 -18.95 3.38 -2.78
C VAL A 368 -19.05 2.57 -1.49
N MET A 369 -18.25 2.96 -0.48
CA MET A 369 -18.03 2.22 0.77
C MET A 369 -18.73 2.85 1.98
N GLY A 370 -19.44 3.96 1.80
CA GLY A 370 -20.03 4.76 2.90
C GLY A 370 -20.88 3.95 3.86
N GLU A 371 -21.80 3.14 3.35
CA GLU A 371 -22.66 2.27 4.16
C GLU A 371 -21.84 1.29 5.03
N ASN A 372 -20.81 0.66 4.45
CA ASN A 372 -19.94 -0.27 5.18
C ASN A 372 -19.10 0.46 6.25
N MET A 373 -18.61 1.68 5.96
CA MET A 373 -17.86 2.49 6.93
C MET A 373 -18.74 2.95 8.09
N ILE A 374 -19.97 3.35 7.80
CA ILE A 374 -20.97 3.79 8.78
C ILE A 374 -21.36 2.63 9.70
N ALA A 375 -21.58 1.45 9.12
CA ALA A 375 -21.89 0.22 9.85
C ALA A 375 -20.67 -0.42 10.55
N GLU A 376 -19.50 0.23 10.52
CA GLU A 376 -18.24 -0.25 11.12
C GLU A 376 -17.78 -1.62 10.58
N GLN A 377 -18.19 -1.98 9.36
CA GLN A 377 -17.78 -3.25 8.71
C GLN A 377 -16.39 -3.15 8.05
N THR A 378 -15.96 -1.94 7.73
CA THR A 378 -14.66 -1.67 7.10
C THR A 378 -14.05 -0.40 7.66
N THR A 379 -12.73 -0.39 7.87
CA THR A 379 -11.98 0.84 8.14
C THR A 379 -11.20 1.25 6.89
N ILE A 380 -11.35 2.52 6.50
CA ILE A 380 -10.58 3.09 5.39
C ILE A 380 -9.62 4.15 5.93
N LEU A 381 -8.34 3.94 5.61
CA LEU A 381 -7.25 4.89 5.83
C LEU A 381 -6.88 5.52 4.48
N HIS A 382 -6.84 6.85 4.42
CA HIS A 382 -6.59 7.58 3.18
C HIS A 382 -5.84 8.88 3.40
N GLY A 383 -4.83 9.11 2.57
CA GLY A 383 -4.12 10.38 2.48
C GLY A 383 -3.09 10.40 1.36
N ASP A 384 -2.17 11.35 1.41
CA ASP A 384 -0.89 11.18 0.73
C ASP A 384 -0.08 10.05 1.39
N GLU A 385 1.07 9.70 0.80
CA GLU A 385 1.94 8.67 1.34
C GLU A 385 2.26 8.90 2.83
N TYR A 386 2.55 10.14 3.21
CA TYR A 386 2.89 10.50 4.59
C TYR A 386 1.73 10.28 5.56
N THR A 387 0.58 10.88 5.27
CA THR A 387 -0.64 10.78 6.07
C THR A 387 -1.11 9.33 6.18
N CYS A 388 -1.13 8.62 5.05
CA CYS A 388 -1.57 7.23 5.03
C CYS A 388 -0.61 6.33 5.81
N ARG A 389 0.70 6.55 5.73
CA ARG A 389 1.69 5.82 6.54
C ARG A 389 1.47 6.06 8.04
N ILE A 390 1.35 7.31 8.49
CA ILE A 390 1.10 7.64 9.91
C ILE A 390 -0.20 6.99 10.39
N ALA A 391 -1.26 7.03 9.57
CA ALA A 391 -2.51 6.35 9.87
C ALA A 391 -2.33 4.82 9.98
N CYS A 392 -1.55 4.21 9.06
CA CYS A 392 -1.24 2.77 9.10
C CYS A 392 -0.42 2.38 10.33
N GLU A 393 0.60 3.17 10.69
CA GLU A 393 1.40 2.97 11.90
C GLU A 393 0.49 2.93 13.12
N PHE A 394 -0.35 3.95 13.29
CA PHE A 394 -1.31 4.00 14.40
C PHE A 394 -2.29 2.83 14.38
N PHE A 395 -2.84 2.49 13.21
CA PHE A 395 -3.78 1.38 13.06
C PHE A 395 -3.15 0.04 13.44
N ILE A 396 -1.90 -0.20 13.04
CA ILE A 396 -1.18 -1.45 13.36
C ILE A 396 -0.79 -1.50 14.83
N GLU A 397 -0.25 -0.40 15.37
CA GLU A 397 0.15 -0.29 16.79
C GLU A 397 -0.98 -0.57 17.76
N HIS A 398 -2.21 -0.23 17.38
CA HIS A 398 -3.39 -0.35 18.23
C HIS A 398 -4.36 -1.43 17.77
N GLU A 399 -3.89 -2.43 17.01
CA GLU A 399 -4.68 -3.60 16.59
C GLU A 399 -6.01 -3.21 15.90
N GLY A 400 -5.98 -2.14 15.11
CA GLY A 400 -7.13 -1.60 14.39
C GLY A 400 -8.02 -0.64 15.19
N ASN A 401 -7.73 -0.41 16.48
CA ASN A 401 -8.50 0.50 17.31
C ASN A 401 -8.12 1.98 17.09
N MET A 402 -8.75 2.61 16.09
CA MET A 402 -8.55 4.04 15.79
C MET A 402 -9.03 5.00 16.89
N ARG A 403 -9.83 4.52 17.85
CA ARG A 403 -10.32 5.31 18.99
C ARG A 403 -9.35 5.29 20.18
N MET A 404 -8.26 4.53 20.12
CA MET A 404 -7.28 4.48 21.20
C MET A 404 -6.73 5.88 21.50
N GLY A 405 -6.54 6.20 22.78
CA GLY A 405 -6.04 7.51 23.22
C GLY A 405 -7.07 8.64 23.23
N PHE A 406 -8.37 8.36 23.00
CA PHE A 406 -9.45 9.28 23.36
C PHE A 406 -10.05 8.89 24.72
N PRO A 407 -10.37 9.86 25.59
CA PRO A 407 -11.17 9.57 26.76
C PRO A 407 -12.58 9.18 26.31
N THR A 408 -13.14 8.15 26.94
CA THR A 408 -14.50 7.67 26.66
C THR A 408 -15.33 7.65 27.92
N SER A 409 -16.66 7.60 27.78
CA SER A 409 -17.57 7.38 28.90
C SER A 409 -17.40 8.39 30.04
N GLU A 410 -17.20 7.93 31.29
CA GLU A 410 -17.08 8.77 32.48
C GLU A 410 -15.88 9.72 32.46
N GLU A 411 -14.77 9.31 31.83
CA GLU A 411 -13.59 10.17 31.68
C GLU A 411 -13.92 11.35 30.77
N PHE A 412 -14.55 11.09 29.61
CA PHE A 412 -15.01 12.14 28.72
C PHE A 412 -16.04 13.05 29.40
N ALA A 413 -16.98 12.46 30.14
CA ALA A 413 -17.97 13.20 30.92
C ALA A 413 -17.32 14.09 31.99
N SER A 414 -16.27 13.61 32.65
CA SER A 414 -15.56 14.37 33.68
C SER A 414 -14.94 15.66 33.12
N TYR A 415 -14.35 15.60 31.92
CA TYR A 415 -13.77 16.77 31.26
C TYR A 415 -14.81 17.75 30.72
N VAL A 416 -15.87 17.23 30.09
CA VAL A 416 -17.00 18.06 29.65
C VAL A 416 -17.64 18.79 30.84
N ASN A 417 -17.77 18.11 31.99
CA ASN A 417 -18.39 18.69 33.19
C ASN A 417 -17.42 19.58 34.00
N ALA A 418 -16.10 19.34 33.90
CA ALA A 418 -15.08 20.15 34.56
C ALA A 418 -15.03 21.60 34.03
N GLY A 419 -15.47 21.83 32.79
CA GLY A 419 -15.49 23.15 32.15
C GLY A 419 -16.71 24.03 32.41
N SER A 420 -17.58 23.65 33.34
CA SER A 420 -18.79 24.40 33.69
C SER A 420 -18.55 25.68 34.54
N TYR A 421 -17.31 26.17 34.64
CA TYR A 421 -16.96 27.34 35.46
C TYR A 421 -17.33 28.71 34.87
N THR A 422 -17.99 28.77 33.71
CA THR A 422 -18.66 29.99 33.25
C THR A 422 -20.13 29.93 33.66
N THR A 423 -20.58 30.87 34.49
CA THR A 423 -21.90 30.95 35.15
C THR A 423 -23.14 30.87 34.24
N ASP A 424 -22.97 30.81 32.93
CA ASP A 424 -24.02 31.06 31.94
C ASP A 424 -24.46 29.79 31.16
N HIS A 425 -23.73 28.67 31.30
CA HIS A 425 -23.95 27.44 30.54
C HIS A 425 -23.98 26.20 31.44
N SER A 426 -24.84 25.24 31.11
CA SER A 426 -24.79 23.88 31.64
C SER A 426 -24.44 22.89 30.53
N LEU A 427 -23.55 21.95 30.86
CA LEU A 427 -23.11 20.90 29.96
C LEU A 427 -23.63 19.56 30.49
N SER A 428 -24.09 18.69 29.59
CA SER A 428 -24.51 17.34 29.94
C SER A 428 -24.03 16.34 28.90
N TYR A 429 -23.21 15.39 29.34
CA TYR A 429 -22.77 14.26 28.53
C TYR A 429 -23.88 13.23 28.33
N TYR A 430 -23.98 12.70 27.11
CA TYR A 430 -24.79 11.53 26.79
C TYR A 430 -23.91 10.45 26.17
N SER A 431 -23.98 9.25 26.75
CA SER A 431 -23.35 8.07 26.17
C SER A 431 -24.08 7.62 24.90
N PRO A 432 -23.43 6.85 24.01
CA PRO A 432 -24.08 6.26 22.84
C PRO A 432 -25.35 5.46 23.16
N ILE A 433 -25.39 4.79 24.32
CA ILE A 433 -26.55 4.03 24.79
C ILE A 433 -27.71 4.97 25.11
N GLN A 434 -27.44 6.03 25.89
CA GLN A 434 -28.44 7.03 26.26
C GLN A 434 -28.99 7.77 25.04
N LEU A 435 -28.17 7.98 24.00
CA LEU A 435 -28.62 8.59 22.74
C LEU A 435 -29.59 7.70 21.96
N LYS A 436 -29.38 6.39 21.95
CA LYS A 436 -30.32 5.43 21.32
C LYS A 436 -31.70 5.46 21.99
N GLU A 437 -31.72 5.66 23.29
CA GLU A 437 -32.96 5.68 24.09
C GLU A 437 -33.67 7.02 24.02
N LYS A 438 -32.95 8.11 23.73
CA LYS A 438 -33.53 9.43 23.56
C LYS A 438 -34.21 9.60 22.20
N ARG A 439 -35.48 10.01 22.23
CA ARG A 439 -36.16 10.54 21.03
C ARG A 439 -35.65 11.95 20.74
N ILE A 440 -34.65 12.07 19.88
CA ILE A 440 -34.25 13.34 19.26
C ILE A 440 -35.05 13.49 17.97
N GLY A 441 -36.34 13.82 18.08
CA GLY A 441 -37.23 13.94 16.93
C GLY A 441 -37.37 12.62 16.15
N ARG A 442 -36.55 12.46 15.11
CA ARG A 442 -36.47 11.30 14.22
C ARG A 442 -35.31 10.34 14.57
N PRO A 443 -35.31 9.08 14.12
CA PRO A 443 -34.21 8.14 14.41
C PRO A 443 -32.88 8.64 13.84
N LEU A 444 -31.81 8.55 14.63
CA LEU A 444 -30.47 8.94 14.17
C LEU A 444 -29.99 7.98 13.05
N PRO A 445 -29.39 8.49 11.97
CA PRO A 445 -28.92 7.67 10.86
C PRO A 445 -27.64 6.91 11.24
N VAL A 446 -26.87 7.50 12.16
CA VAL A 446 -25.60 7.01 12.69
C VAL A 446 -25.55 7.37 14.16
N ILE A 447 -25.00 6.47 14.99
CA ILE A 447 -24.77 6.77 16.40
C ILE A 447 -23.41 7.47 16.52
N PRO A 448 -23.34 8.69 17.11
CA PRO A 448 -22.07 9.37 17.36
C PRO A 448 -21.29 8.68 18.48
N ASP A 449 -20.00 8.94 18.56
CA ASP A 449 -19.12 8.37 19.60
C ASP A 449 -19.44 8.95 20.98
N ALA A 450 -19.87 10.22 21.01
CA ALA A 450 -20.36 10.90 22.19
C ALA A 450 -21.38 11.99 21.80
N ALA A 451 -22.16 12.47 22.77
CA ALA A 451 -22.86 13.74 22.60
C ALA A 451 -22.77 14.61 23.85
N VAL A 452 -22.77 15.91 23.63
CA VAL A 452 -22.78 16.91 24.69
C VAL A 452 -23.95 17.85 24.43
N ARG A 453 -24.86 17.95 25.40
CA ARG A 453 -25.88 18.99 25.39
C ARG A 453 -25.34 20.24 26.05
N VAL A 454 -25.51 21.36 25.37
CA VAL A 454 -25.15 22.69 25.84
C VAL A 454 -26.44 23.47 26.07
N GLU A 455 -26.73 23.84 27.31
CA GLU A 455 -27.87 24.68 27.64
C GLU A 455 -27.36 26.02 28.17
N GLN A 456 -27.54 27.09 27.40
CA GLN A 456 -27.24 28.45 27.86
C GLN A 456 -28.51 29.10 28.42
N TRP A 457 -28.39 29.85 29.52
CA TRP A 457 -29.56 30.48 30.14
C TRP A 457 -30.26 31.45 29.17
N GLY A 458 -31.55 31.23 28.92
CA GLY A 458 -32.36 32.06 28.01
C GLY A 458 -32.17 31.80 26.52
N LYS A 459 -31.34 30.84 26.09
CA LYS A 459 -31.19 30.43 24.69
C LYS A 459 -31.73 29.02 24.43
N THR A 460 -31.91 28.70 23.14
CA THR A 460 -32.21 27.34 22.68
C THR A 460 -31.12 26.36 23.08
N LYS A 461 -31.54 25.15 23.45
CA LYS A 461 -30.63 24.08 23.87
C LYS A 461 -29.98 23.50 22.62
N GLU A 462 -28.66 23.33 22.66
CA GLU A 462 -27.91 22.75 21.56
C GLU A 462 -27.44 21.33 21.92
N MET A 463 -27.39 20.44 20.93
CA MET A 463 -26.84 19.10 21.04
C MET A 463 -25.64 18.97 20.11
N HIS A 464 -24.47 18.68 20.67
CA HIS A 464 -23.24 18.50 19.90
C HIS A 464 -22.97 17.01 19.75
N LEU A 465 -23.07 16.51 18.53
CA LEU A 465 -22.84 15.11 18.19
C LEU A 465 -21.38 14.95 17.77
N ILE A 466 -20.64 14.12 18.51
CA ILE A 466 -19.18 14.05 18.45
C ILE A 466 -18.76 12.77 17.74
N PHE A 467 -17.88 12.91 16.77
CA PHE A 467 -17.20 11.82 16.09
C PHE A 467 -15.69 11.95 16.32
N PHE A 468 -15.07 10.93 16.89
CA PHE A 468 -13.62 10.88 17.09
C PHE A 468 -12.94 10.65 15.74
N ALA A 469 -11.93 11.44 15.45
CA ALA A 469 -11.20 11.42 14.20
C ALA A 469 -9.69 11.42 14.43
N ARG A 470 -8.95 10.80 13.51
CA ARG A 470 -7.49 10.75 13.48
C ARG A 470 -7.04 11.09 12.08
N LEU A 471 -5.80 11.58 11.97
CA LEU A 471 -5.20 11.86 10.68
C LEU A 471 -5.28 10.63 9.75
N GLY A 472 -5.88 10.81 8.57
CA GLY A 472 -6.07 9.80 7.53
C GLY A 472 -7.27 8.86 7.73
N TRP A 473 -8.04 8.97 8.82
CA TRP A 473 -9.17 8.07 9.09
C TRP A 473 -10.46 8.57 8.40
N VAL A 474 -10.97 7.82 7.43
CA VAL A 474 -12.10 8.28 6.59
C VAL A 474 -13.46 8.05 7.25
N ASN A 475 -13.62 6.98 8.04
CA ASN A 475 -14.93 6.59 8.58
C ASN A 475 -15.66 7.69 9.38
N PRO A 476 -15.00 8.44 10.30
CA PRO A 476 -15.66 9.50 11.06
C PRO A 476 -16.22 10.60 10.15
N ILE A 477 -15.54 10.87 9.03
CA ILE A 477 -15.99 11.84 8.02
C ILE A 477 -17.25 11.32 7.33
N ALA A 478 -17.30 10.04 6.93
CA ALA A 478 -18.49 9.44 6.33
C ALA A 478 -19.71 9.52 7.27
N LYS A 479 -19.49 9.19 8.55
CA LYS A 479 -20.53 9.28 9.59
C LYS A 479 -20.99 10.72 9.83
N ALA A 480 -20.07 11.67 9.88
CA ALA A 480 -20.37 13.09 10.04
C ALA A 480 -21.15 13.67 8.84
N ILE A 481 -20.80 13.31 7.61
CA ILE A 481 -21.53 13.70 6.39
C ILE A 481 -22.98 13.21 6.47
N GLU A 482 -23.18 11.94 6.83
CA GLU A 482 -24.52 11.36 6.89
C GLU A 482 -25.37 12.00 7.99
N MET A 483 -24.77 12.27 9.15
CA MET A 483 -25.42 13.03 10.21
C MET A 483 -25.78 14.45 9.77
N GLN A 484 -24.90 15.14 9.04
CA GLN A 484 -25.17 16.50 8.58
C GLN A 484 -26.29 16.57 7.54
N LYS A 485 -26.37 15.59 6.62
CA LYS A 485 -27.52 15.48 5.70
C LYS A 485 -28.81 15.32 6.48
N TRP A 486 -28.79 14.45 7.49
CA TRP A 486 -29.94 14.23 8.36
C TRP A 486 -30.37 15.53 9.06
N ILE A 487 -29.44 16.31 9.62
CA ILE A 487 -29.78 17.60 10.23
C ILE A 487 -30.39 18.58 9.21
N ASN A 488 -29.82 18.66 8.01
CA ASN A 488 -30.26 19.60 6.96
C ASN A 488 -31.65 19.25 6.39
N GLU A 489 -32.02 17.97 6.39
CA GLU A 489 -33.32 17.47 5.91
C GLU A 489 -34.44 17.61 6.96
N GLY A 490 -34.09 17.90 8.21
CA GLY A 490 -35.05 18.02 9.31
C GLY A 490 -35.14 19.45 9.84
N ASP A 491 -35.96 19.63 10.86
CA ASP A 491 -36.17 20.94 11.50
C ASP A 491 -35.10 21.23 12.59
N GLU A 492 -34.14 20.32 12.79
CA GLU A 492 -33.12 20.37 13.83
C GLU A 492 -31.93 21.32 13.52
N GLY A 493 -31.94 21.98 12.35
CA GLY A 493 -30.79 22.67 11.76
C GLY A 493 -30.02 23.68 12.66
N ASN A 494 -30.69 24.27 13.64
CA ASN A 494 -30.07 25.22 14.58
C ASN A 494 -29.84 24.64 16.00
N GLU A 495 -30.37 23.46 16.29
CA GLU A 495 -30.30 22.84 17.62
C GLU A 495 -29.25 21.72 17.71
N VAL A 496 -28.69 21.29 16.58
CA VAL A 496 -27.74 20.18 16.52
C VAL A 496 -26.49 20.58 15.74
N LYS A 497 -25.31 20.31 16.32
CA LYS A 497 -23.99 20.54 15.70
C LYS A 497 -23.26 19.22 15.50
N VAL A 498 -22.63 19.03 14.35
CA VAL A 498 -21.74 17.90 14.06
C VAL A 498 -20.29 18.31 14.35
N VAL A 499 -19.66 17.60 15.27
CA VAL A 499 -18.30 17.90 15.74
C VAL A 499 -17.35 16.75 15.41
N LEU A 500 -16.29 17.05 14.66
CA LEU A 500 -15.14 16.16 14.48
C LEU A 500 -14.10 16.50 15.54
N LEU A 501 -13.88 15.57 16.48
CA LEU A 501 -12.90 15.72 17.54
C LEU A 501 -11.62 14.98 17.17
N TYR A 502 -10.54 15.74 17.05
CA TYR A 502 -9.19 15.22 16.83
C TYR A 502 -8.39 15.27 18.12
N PRO A 503 -7.36 14.44 18.27
CA PRO A 503 -6.56 14.36 19.49
C PRO A 503 -5.73 15.61 19.76
N ASN A 504 -5.16 16.22 18.71
CA ASN A 504 -4.14 17.25 18.77
C ASN A 504 -4.27 18.19 17.55
N ALA A 505 -3.62 19.34 17.61
CA ALA A 505 -3.64 20.33 16.52
C ALA A 505 -2.95 19.81 15.25
N TYR A 506 -1.93 18.97 15.41
CA TYR A 506 -1.18 18.41 14.29
C TYR A 506 -2.06 17.56 13.35
N ASP A 507 -2.88 16.66 13.90
CA ASP A 507 -3.79 15.82 13.14
C ASP A 507 -4.82 16.70 12.40
N ILE A 508 -5.34 17.72 13.08
CA ILE A 508 -6.27 18.69 12.48
C ILE A 508 -5.60 19.42 11.31
N ASP A 509 -4.43 20.00 11.52
CA ASP A 509 -3.77 20.87 10.54
C ASP A 509 -3.29 20.12 9.28
N ASN A 510 -3.01 18.82 9.41
CA ASN A 510 -2.53 17.98 8.30
C ASN A 510 -3.64 17.20 7.59
N GLU A 511 -4.87 17.21 8.11
CA GLU A 511 -5.99 16.50 7.51
C GLU A 511 -6.57 17.20 6.26
N ILE A 512 -7.20 16.43 5.38
CA ILE A 512 -7.92 16.94 4.22
C ILE A 512 -9.39 17.24 4.58
N HIS A 513 -9.67 18.51 4.85
CA HIS A 513 -11.01 18.96 5.21
C HIS A 513 -11.98 18.99 4.03
N MET A 514 -13.26 18.70 4.33
CA MET A 514 -14.38 18.77 3.40
C MET A 514 -15.01 20.17 3.45
N GLU A 515 -14.81 21.00 2.42
CA GLU A 515 -15.35 22.37 2.37
C GLU A 515 -16.87 22.41 2.15
N GLU A 516 -17.45 21.34 1.60
CA GLU A 516 -18.87 21.26 1.21
C GLU A 516 -19.80 21.01 2.40
N PHE A 517 -19.28 20.56 3.54
CA PHE A 517 -20.05 20.23 4.73
C PHE A 517 -19.59 21.10 5.92
N PRO A 518 -20.49 21.84 6.58
CA PRO A 518 -20.14 22.77 7.67
C PRO A 518 -19.90 22.01 8.99
N PHE A 519 -18.81 21.25 9.06
CA PHE A 519 -18.40 20.60 10.30
C PHE A 519 -17.71 21.56 11.25
N TYR A 520 -17.91 21.33 12.54
CA TYR A 520 -17.12 21.93 13.61
C TYR A 520 -15.94 21.02 13.95
N TYR A 521 -14.74 21.58 14.09
CA TYR A 521 -13.53 20.84 14.41
C TYR A 521 -13.06 21.23 15.81
N VAL A 522 -12.66 20.23 16.59
CA VAL A 522 -12.15 20.44 17.95
C VAL A 522 -10.84 19.68 18.12
N ASN A 523 -9.90 20.32 18.80
CA ASN A 523 -8.68 19.70 19.31
C ASN A 523 -8.89 19.26 20.77
N TRP A 524 -8.69 17.98 21.06
CA TRP A 524 -8.83 17.46 22.41
C TRP A 524 -7.78 18.01 23.38
N GLU A 525 -6.50 18.07 23.00
CA GLU A 525 -5.43 18.68 23.83
C GLU A 525 -5.79 20.11 24.25
N GLU A 526 -6.35 20.91 23.34
CA GLU A 526 -6.77 22.29 23.64
C GLU A 526 -7.96 22.34 24.62
N VAL A 527 -8.92 21.43 24.49
CA VAL A 527 -10.03 21.31 25.45
C VAL A 527 -9.51 20.95 26.85
N MET A 528 -8.52 20.06 26.92
CA MET A 528 -7.87 19.66 28.17
C MET A 528 -7.13 20.82 28.82
N ASP A 529 -6.35 21.57 28.03
CA ASP A 529 -5.53 22.68 28.52
C ASP A 529 -6.37 23.89 28.95
N LEU A 530 -7.41 24.23 28.18
CA LEU A 530 -8.31 25.34 28.49
C LEU A 530 -9.34 24.96 29.56
N GLY A 531 -9.60 23.67 29.72
CA GLY A 531 -10.64 23.14 30.60
C GLY A 531 -12.04 23.56 30.19
N ILE A 532 -12.28 23.97 28.94
CA ILE A 532 -13.58 24.48 28.47
C ILE A 532 -13.99 23.79 27.17
N TRP A 533 -15.21 23.25 27.14
CA TRP A 533 -15.86 22.74 25.92
C TRP A 533 -16.56 23.88 25.18
N GLY A 534 -16.44 23.95 23.85
CA GLY A 534 -17.12 25.00 23.07
C GLY A 534 -16.23 25.80 22.11
N HIS A 535 -14.92 25.61 22.15
CA HIS A 535 -13.98 26.27 21.24
C HIS A 535 -13.89 25.48 19.93
N TYR A 536 -14.80 25.77 19.01
CA TYR A 536 -14.83 25.13 17.69
C TYR A 536 -14.00 25.92 16.69
N LYS A 537 -13.38 25.19 15.76
CA LYS A 537 -12.72 25.75 14.59
C LYS A 537 -13.51 25.37 13.34
N VAL A 538 -13.64 26.31 12.41
CA VAL A 538 -14.19 26.08 11.08
C VAL A 538 -13.14 26.52 10.06
N PRO A 539 -12.85 25.72 9.03
CA PRO A 539 -11.93 26.13 7.99
C PRO A 539 -12.53 27.27 7.17
N GLU A 540 -11.85 28.42 7.12
CA GLU A 540 -12.22 29.56 6.29
C GLU A 540 -11.19 29.74 5.16
N LYS A 541 -11.68 29.98 3.96
CA LYS A 541 -10.81 30.27 2.82
C LYS A 541 -10.26 31.69 2.95
N VAL A 542 -8.93 31.81 3.07
CA VAL A 542 -8.29 33.12 3.11
C VAL A 542 -8.47 33.78 1.74
N LYS A 543 -9.18 34.92 1.68
CA LYS A 543 -9.57 35.60 0.43
C LYS A 543 -8.41 35.84 -0.56
N THR A 544 -7.19 35.97 -0.05
CA THR A 544 -5.97 36.29 -0.82
C THR A 544 -5.01 35.12 -0.98
N SER A 545 -5.27 33.95 -0.38
CA SER A 545 -4.37 32.80 -0.41
C SER A 545 -5.09 31.53 -0.88
N LYS A 546 -4.34 30.57 -1.42
CA LYS A 546 -4.85 29.21 -1.66
C LYS A 546 -4.95 28.40 -0.36
N ASN A 547 -4.50 28.95 0.77
CA ASN A 547 -4.52 28.31 2.08
C ASN A 547 -5.85 28.56 2.79
N MET A 548 -6.26 27.60 3.61
CA MET A 548 -7.33 27.77 4.58
C MET A 548 -6.73 28.26 5.89
N SER A 549 -7.45 29.13 6.59
CA SER A 549 -7.16 29.53 7.97
C SER A 549 -8.23 28.97 8.88
N TRP A 550 -7.84 28.58 10.09
CA TRP A 550 -8.81 28.29 11.13
C TRP A 550 -9.48 29.58 11.59
N LYS A 551 -10.81 29.56 11.60
CA LYS A 551 -11.62 30.58 12.24
C LYS A 551 -12.19 29.99 13.52
N ASP A 552 -11.90 30.64 14.63
CA ASP A 552 -12.54 30.32 15.90
C ASP A 552 -14.01 30.72 15.83
N VAL A 553 -14.89 29.78 16.16
CA VAL A 553 -16.30 30.02 16.37
C VAL A 553 -16.51 30.20 17.86
N LYS A 554 -16.91 31.40 18.27
CA LYS A 554 -17.27 31.64 19.67
C LYS A 554 -18.53 30.85 20.03
N PRO A 555 -18.59 30.26 21.23
CA PRO A 555 -19.74 29.50 21.70
C PRO A 555 -21.02 30.34 21.80
#